data_AF-A0A2X3F865-F1
#
_entry.id   AF-A0A2X3F865-F1
#
_cell.length_a   1.000
_cell.length_b   1.000
_cell.length_c   1.000
_cell.angle_alpha   90.00
_cell.angle_beta   90.00
_cell.angle_gamma   90.00
#
_symmetry.space_group_name_H-M   'P 1'
#
loop_
_entity.id
_entity.type
_entity.pdbx_description
1 polymer ?
#
loop_
_entity_poly.entity_id
_entity_poly.type
_entity_poly.pdbx_seq_one_letter_code
_entity_poly.pdbx_strand_id
1 'polypeptide(L)'
;MVQNYPIDGVQFDDYFYTETASSPLNDNETFRRYGQGYASKGDWRRHNTQQLIAQVSTTIKKLNPNVEFGVSPAGVWRNRSHDPAGSDTRGAAAYDESYADTRSWVQQGLLDYIAPQIYWPFARDAARYDVLANLVGRGG
;
A
#
# COMPACT_ATOMS: atom_id res chain seq x y z
N MET A 1 -1.87 0.41 -22.39
CA MET A 1 -0.57 -0.24 -22.12
C MET A 1 -0.69 -1.75 -22.26
N VAL A 2 -1.39 -2.43 -21.35
CA VAL A 2 -1.59 -3.90 -21.36
C VAL A 2 -2.12 -4.43 -22.71
N GLN A 3 -3.04 -3.73 -23.37
CA GLN A 3 -3.58 -4.16 -24.68
C GLN A 3 -2.61 -4.00 -25.85
N ASN A 4 -1.66 -3.07 -25.75
CA ASN A 4 -0.92 -2.57 -26.91
C ASN A 4 0.56 -2.95 -26.89
N TYR A 5 1.06 -3.47 -25.77
CA TYR A 5 2.48 -3.80 -25.59
C TYR A 5 2.62 -5.18 -24.95
N PRO A 6 3.57 -6.01 -25.41
CA PRO A 6 3.86 -7.32 -24.82
C PRO A 6 4.68 -7.15 -23.53
N ILE A 7 4.01 -6.72 -22.47
CA ILE A 7 4.59 -6.58 -21.14
C ILE A 7 4.30 -7.82 -20.31
N ASP A 8 5.20 -8.17 -19.40
CA ASP A 8 5.00 -9.29 -18.47
C ASP A 8 4.37 -8.84 -17.15
N GLY A 9 4.49 -7.56 -16.81
CA GLY A 9 3.95 -7.04 -15.56
C GLY A 9 3.70 -5.54 -15.56
N VAL A 10 2.87 -5.12 -14.60
CA VAL A 10 2.63 -3.72 -14.23
C VAL A 10 3.07 -3.53 -12.79
N GLN A 11 3.87 -2.49 -12.54
CA GLN A 11 4.33 -2.15 -11.20
C GLN A 11 3.89 -0.73 -10.84
N PHE A 12 3.27 -0.57 -9.67
CA PHE A 12 3.13 0.74 -9.02
C PHE A 12 4.18 0.86 -7.91
N ASP A 13 4.68 2.08 -7.69
CA ASP A 13 5.59 2.38 -6.59
C ASP A 13 4.82 2.87 -5.36
N ASP A 14 5.49 3.51 -4.41
CA ASP A 14 4.97 3.89 -3.09
C ASP A 14 4.15 5.20 -3.06
N TYR A 15 4.08 5.91 -4.19
CA TYR A 15 3.37 7.19 -4.28
C TYR A 15 1.85 7.01 -4.41
N PHE A 16 1.15 7.20 -3.28
CA PHE A 16 -0.30 7.27 -3.21
C PHE A 16 -0.76 8.68 -2.81
N TYR A 17 -1.20 8.86 -1.57
CA TYR A 17 -1.46 10.18 -1.00
C TYR A 17 -0.18 10.74 -0.36
N THR A 18 -0.04 12.06 -0.37
CA THR A 18 1.05 12.75 0.33
C THR A 18 0.53 14.08 0.84
N GLU A 19 0.62 14.30 2.15
CA GLU A 19 0.32 15.59 2.76
C GLU A 19 1.38 15.97 3.78
N THR A 20 1.67 17.25 3.86
CA THR A 20 2.52 17.83 4.91
C THR A 20 1.77 18.99 5.55
N ALA A 21 2.20 19.42 6.74
CA ALA A 21 1.60 20.60 7.38
C ALA A 21 1.66 21.85 6.47
N SER A 22 2.68 21.96 5.62
CA SER A 22 2.87 23.03 4.63
C SER A 22 2.14 22.81 3.30
N SER A 23 1.69 21.58 3.02
CA SER A 23 1.02 21.21 1.77
C SER A 23 -0.10 20.21 2.04
N PRO A 24 -1.23 20.68 2.61
CA PRO A 24 -2.38 19.83 2.87
C PRO A 24 -3.09 19.46 1.56
N LEU A 25 -3.66 18.26 1.51
CA LEU A 25 -4.47 17.82 0.39
C LEU A 25 -5.81 18.58 0.35
N ASN A 26 -6.18 19.07 -0.84
CA ASN A 26 -7.42 19.80 -1.06
C ASN A 26 -8.57 18.87 -1.51
N ASP A 27 -8.90 17.88 -0.69
CA ASP A 27 -9.93 16.87 -0.95
C ASP A 27 -11.13 16.98 0.02
N ASN A 28 -11.26 18.11 0.72
CA ASN A 28 -12.36 18.35 1.66
C ASN A 28 -13.74 18.32 0.99
N GLU A 29 -13.87 18.91 -0.20
CA GLU A 29 -15.14 18.90 -0.92
C GLU A 29 -15.51 17.50 -1.43
N THR A 30 -14.53 16.78 -1.97
CA THR A 30 -14.68 15.38 -2.38
C THR A 30 -15.06 14.51 -1.20
N PHE A 31 -14.43 14.69 -0.03
CA PHE A 31 -14.78 13.96 1.18
C PHE A 31 -16.20 14.29 1.66
N ARG A 32 -16.64 15.56 1.63
CA ARG A 32 -18.03 15.90 1.98
C ARG A 32 -19.05 15.21 1.09
N ARG A 33 -18.72 15.01 -0.19
CA ARG A 33 -19.61 14.41 -1.18
C ARG A 33 -19.62 12.88 -1.15
N TYR A 34 -18.46 12.24 -0.96
CA TYR A 34 -18.28 10.79 -1.13
C TYR A 34 -17.78 10.06 0.13
N GLY A 35 -17.48 10.79 1.20
CA GLY A 35 -16.95 10.25 2.45
C GLY A 35 -18.00 9.80 3.46
N GLN A 36 -19.29 9.89 3.12
CA GLN A 36 -20.35 9.39 4.00
C GLN A 36 -20.20 7.87 4.19
N GLY A 37 -20.30 7.41 5.44
CA GLY A 37 -20.15 6.00 5.80
C GLY A 37 -18.74 5.59 6.25
N TYR A 38 -17.75 6.47 6.17
CA TYR A 38 -16.42 6.24 6.73
C TYR A 38 -16.27 6.87 8.11
N ALA A 39 -15.61 6.17 9.03
CA ALA A 39 -15.39 6.65 10.39
C ALA A 39 -14.44 7.87 10.43
N SER A 40 -13.54 7.97 9.46
CA SER A 40 -12.62 9.09 9.31
C SER A 40 -12.29 9.39 7.85
N LYS A 41 -11.74 10.59 7.60
CA LYS A 41 -11.20 10.97 6.29
C LYS A 41 -10.04 10.06 5.88
N GLY A 42 -9.25 9.57 6.83
CA GLY A 42 -8.17 8.63 6.57
C GLY A 42 -8.67 7.26 6.11
N ASP A 43 -9.76 6.76 6.69
CA ASP A 43 -10.39 5.51 6.24
C ASP A 43 -10.95 5.65 4.83
N TRP A 44 -11.58 6.79 4.54
CA TRP A 44 -12.05 7.11 3.19
C TRP A 44 -10.91 7.16 2.17
N ARG A 45 -9.78 7.82 2.49
CA ARG A 45 -8.60 7.85 1.62
C ARG A 45 -8.03 6.45 1.38
N ARG A 46 -7.87 5.64 2.43
CA ARG A 46 -7.42 4.24 2.30
C ARG A 46 -8.36 3.42 1.42
N HIS A 47 -9.67 3.62 1.57
CA HIS A 47 -10.64 2.96 0.69
C HIS A 47 -10.49 3.38 -0.77
N ASN A 48 -10.30 4.67 -1.06
CA ASN A 48 -10.06 5.14 -2.42
C ASN A 48 -8.83 4.48 -3.04
N THR A 49 -7.73 4.38 -2.28
CA THR A 49 -6.51 3.68 -2.72
C THR A 49 -6.79 2.21 -3.00
N GLN A 50 -7.52 1.53 -2.10
CA GLN A 50 -7.91 0.13 -2.31
C GLN A 50 -8.77 -0.05 -3.58
N GLN A 51 -9.72 0.85 -3.85
CA GLN A 51 -10.55 0.79 -5.06
C GLN A 51 -9.70 0.91 -6.32
N LEU A 52 -8.72 1.82 -6.33
CA LEU A 52 -7.78 1.94 -7.45
C LEU A 52 -7.02 0.63 -7.68
N ILE A 53 -6.40 0.07 -6.63
CA ILE A 53 -5.64 -1.19 -6.71
C ILE A 53 -6.53 -2.34 -7.21
N ALA A 54 -7.74 -2.48 -6.67
CA ALA A 54 -8.68 -3.53 -7.08
C ALA A 54 -9.13 -3.37 -8.54
N GLN A 55 -9.42 -2.15 -8.99
CA GLN A 55 -9.83 -1.87 -10.37
C GLN A 55 -8.69 -2.15 -11.35
N VAL A 56 -7.45 -1.76 -11.02
CA VAL A 56 -6.27 -2.02 -11.85
C VAL A 56 -6.02 -3.53 -11.94
N SER A 57 -5.96 -4.22 -10.80
CA SER A 57 -5.80 -5.68 -10.74
C SER A 57 -6.83 -6.41 -11.61
N THR A 58 -8.12 -6.10 -11.40
CA THR A 58 -9.23 -6.68 -12.16
C THR A 58 -9.11 -6.38 -13.66
N THR A 59 -8.75 -5.15 -14.02
CA THR A 59 -8.64 -4.74 -15.42
C THR A 59 -7.48 -5.42 -16.12
N ILE A 60 -6.32 -5.54 -15.47
CA ILE A 60 -5.16 -6.26 -16.00
C ILE A 60 -5.55 -7.71 -16.28
N LYS A 61 -6.13 -8.41 -15.29
CA LYS A 61 -6.50 -9.83 -15.45
C LYS A 61 -7.59 -10.06 -16.49
N LYS A 62 -8.50 -9.09 -16.68
CA LYS A 62 -9.50 -9.12 -17.76
C LYS A 62 -8.89 -8.98 -19.15
N LEU A 63 -7.81 -8.19 -19.28
CA LEU A 63 -7.16 -7.92 -20.56
C LEU A 63 -6.14 -9.01 -20.91
N ASN A 64 -5.33 -9.43 -19.95
CA ASN A 64 -4.38 -10.51 -20.09
C ASN A 64 -4.09 -11.14 -18.72
N PRO A 65 -4.59 -12.35 -18.42
CA PRO A 65 -4.40 -12.99 -17.12
C PRO A 65 -2.95 -13.36 -16.80
N ASN A 66 -2.09 -13.43 -17.83
CA ASN A 66 -0.67 -13.75 -17.67
C ASN A 66 0.17 -12.54 -17.27
N VAL A 67 -0.38 -11.33 -17.31
CA VAL A 67 0.33 -10.13 -16.86
C VAL A 67 0.22 -10.03 -15.34
N GLU A 68 1.37 -9.91 -14.68
CA GLU A 68 1.45 -9.73 -13.24
C GLU A 68 1.19 -8.27 -12.84
N PHE A 69 0.59 -8.07 -11.68
CA PHE A 69 0.41 -6.76 -11.08
C PHE A 69 0.98 -6.74 -9.67
N GLY A 70 1.85 -5.79 -9.39
CA GLY A 70 2.42 -5.64 -8.06
C GLY A 70 2.66 -4.19 -7.66
N VAL A 71 2.94 -4.03 -6.38
CA VAL A 71 3.22 -2.73 -5.75
C VAL A 71 4.52 -2.80 -4.98
N SER A 72 5.32 -1.74 -5.09
CA SER A 72 6.52 -1.50 -4.31
C SER A 72 6.24 -0.39 -3.28
N PRO A 73 5.71 -0.73 -2.08
CA PRO A 73 5.36 0.29 -1.10
C PRO A 73 6.55 0.67 -0.20
N ALA A 74 6.37 1.70 0.62
CA ALA A 74 7.29 1.99 1.72
C ALA A 74 7.48 0.76 2.64
N GLY A 75 8.71 0.57 3.13
CA GLY A 75 9.10 -0.62 3.89
C GLY A 75 8.40 -0.82 5.23
N VAL A 76 7.73 0.21 5.78
CA VAL A 76 6.89 0.10 6.98
C VAL A 76 5.42 0.20 6.58
N TRP A 77 4.65 -0.88 6.78
CA TRP A 77 3.18 -0.81 6.65
C TRP A 77 2.57 0.01 7.79
N ARG A 78 2.85 -0.37 9.04
CA ARG A 78 2.37 0.28 10.26
C ARG A 78 3.30 0.02 11.44
N ASN A 79 3.46 1.01 12.31
CA ASN A 79 4.29 0.86 13.52
C ASN A 79 3.53 0.14 14.64
N ARG A 80 4.23 -0.69 15.41
CA ARG A 80 3.66 -1.47 16.53
C ARG A 80 2.94 -0.61 17.59
N SER A 81 3.39 0.63 17.76
CA SER A 81 2.76 1.59 18.68
C SER A 81 1.33 1.99 18.27
N HIS A 82 0.97 1.83 17.00
CA HIS A 82 -0.35 2.14 16.45
C HIS A 82 -1.20 0.89 16.22
N ASP A 83 -0.56 -0.25 15.97
CA ASP A 83 -1.22 -1.54 15.72
C ASP A 83 -0.34 -2.69 16.22
N PRO A 84 -0.83 -3.60 17.10
CA PRO A 84 -0.03 -4.72 17.59
C PRO A 84 0.55 -5.64 16.50
N ALA A 85 -0.09 -5.68 15.33
CA ALA A 85 0.39 -6.44 14.18
C ALA A 85 1.37 -5.67 13.28
N GLY A 86 1.68 -4.43 13.63
CA GLY A 86 2.71 -3.61 13.00
C GLY A 86 4.13 -4.04 13.35
N SER A 87 5.10 -3.53 12.59
CA SER A 87 6.52 -3.76 12.81
C SER A 87 7.04 -2.95 14.00
N ASP A 88 8.06 -3.46 14.69
CA ASP A 88 8.76 -2.73 15.76
C ASP A 88 9.70 -1.67 15.16
N THR A 89 9.07 -0.68 14.53
CA THR A 89 9.71 0.41 13.79
C THR A 89 9.14 1.75 14.27
N ARG A 90 9.83 2.83 13.93
CA ARG A 90 9.38 4.21 14.15
C ARG A 90 9.37 5.03 12.85
N GLY A 91 9.33 4.34 11.71
CA GLY A 91 9.43 4.96 10.38
C GLY A 91 8.10 5.48 9.87
N ALA A 92 8.15 6.19 8.75
CA ALA A 92 6.98 6.65 8.01
C ALA A 92 6.13 5.44 7.57
N ALA A 93 4.93 5.31 8.14
CA ALA A 93 4.07 4.15 7.92
C ALA A 93 3.15 4.37 6.72
N ALA A 94 3.21 3.49 5.73
CA ALA A 94 2.40 3.56 4.50
C ALA A 94 0.90 3.65 4.80
N TYR A 95 0.42 2.94 5.82
CA TYR A 95 -0.98 2.94 6.24
C TYR A 95 -1.46 4.32 6.74
N ASP A 96 -0.61 5.01 7.49
CA ASP A 96 -0.96 6.23 8.20
C ASP A 96 -0.63 7.50 7.38
N GLU A 97 0.47 7.50 6.61
CA GLU A 97 0.96 8.68 5.89
C GLU A 97 0.58 8.69 4.41
N SER A 98 0.69 7.53 3.75
CA SER A 98 0.39 7.38 2.31
C SER A 98 -1.03 6.87 2.06
N TYR A 99 -1.77 6.54 3.12
CA TYR A 99 -3.11 5.94 3.05
C TYR A 99 -3.12 4.67 2.18
N ALA A 100 -2.07 3.87 2.31
CA ALA A 100 -1.81 2.65 1.56
C ALA A 100 -1.85 1.44 2.49
N ASP A 101 -2.98 0.74 2.53
CA ASP A 101 -3.15 -0.48 3.33
C ASP A 101 -2.67 -1.72 2.58
N THR A 102 -1.36 -1.81 2.38
CA THR A 102 -0.70 -2.87 1.61
C THR A 102 -0.96 -4.26 2.16
N ARG A 103 -1.12 -4.38 3.48
CA ARG A 103 -1.50 -5.65 4.12
C ARG A 103 -2.88 -6.13 3.65
N SER A 104 -3.85 -5.23 3.63
CA SER A 104 -5.21 -5.55 3.16
C SER A 104 -5.21 -5.96 1.68
N TRP A 105 -4.37 -5.33 0.85
CA TRP A 105 -4.27 -5.68 -0.58
C TRP A 105 -3.74 -7.10 -0.81
N VAL A 106 -2.72 -7.50 -0.03
CA VAL A 106 -2.19 -8.87 -0.06
C VAL A 106 -3.23 -9.87 0.45
N GLN A 107 -3.91 -9.58 1.57
CA GLN A 107 -4.94 -10.46 2.14
C GLN A 107 -6.14 -10.68 1.21
N GLN A 108 -6.49 -9.67 0.42
CA GLN A 108 -7.56 -9.75 -0.58
C GLN A 108 -7.10 -10.36 -1.92
N GLY A 109 -5.81 -10.69 -2.08
CA GLY A 109 -5.27 -11.22 -3.33
C GLY A 109 -5.29 -10.22 -4.49
N LEU A 110 -5.19 -8.91 -4.20
CA LEU A 110 -5.24 -7.88 -5.24
C LEU A 110 -3.92 -7.75 -6.02
N LEU A 111 -2.82 -8.26 -5.46
CA LEU A 111 -1.47 -8.16 -6.01
C LEU A 111 -0.92 -9.56 -6.26
N ASP A 112 -0.28 -9.76 -7.42
CA ASP A 112 0.51 -10.96 -7.71
C ASP A 112 1.86 -10.94 -6.97
N TYR A 113 2.43 -9.74 -6.76
CA TYR A 113 3.65 -9.56 -5.96
C TYR A 113 3.66 -8.24 -5.18
N ILE A 114 4.51 -8.18 -4.14
CA ILE A 114 4.77 -6.98 -3.34
C ILE A 114 6.28 -6.84 -3.10
N ALA A 115 6.82 -5.63 -3.26
CA ALA A 115 8.25 -5.34 -3.13
C ALA A 115 8.50 -4.18 -2.15
N PRO A 116 8.44 -4.39 -0.82
CA PRO A 116 8.64 -3.32 0.15
C PRO A 116 10.02 -2.66 0.03
N GLN A 117 10.05 -1.33 -0.04
CA GLN A 117 11.27 -0.53 -0.12
C GLN A 117 11.98 -0.46 1.25
N ILE A 118 12.86 -1.42 1.52
CA ILE A 118 13.64 -1.48 2.76
C ILE A 118 14.98 -0.75 2.54
N TYR A 119 14.97 0.57 2.67
CA TYR A 119 16.16 1.43 2.47
C TYR A 119 16.83 1.86 3.78
N TRP A 120 17.03 0.93 4.73
CA TRP A 120 17.72 1.22 6.00
C TRP A 120 19.05 0.47 6.13
N PRO A 121 20.14 1.14 6.54
CA PRO A 121 21.42 0.48 6.82
C PRO A 121 21.33 -0.42 8.05
N PHE A 122 22.00 -1.58 8.00
CA PHE A 122 22.07 -2.65 9.03
C PHE A 122 22.49 -2.22 10.45
N ALA A 123 22.78 -0.94 10.71
CA ALA A 123 23.50 -0.46 11.90
C ALA A 123 22.69 0.50 12.81
N ARG A 124 21.36 0.42 12.84
CA ARG A 124 20.56 1.15 13.84
C ARG A 124 19.52 0.22 14.47
N ASP A 125 19.54 0.14 15.81
CA ASP A 125 18.63 -0.60 16.71
C ASP A 125 17.13 -0.19 16.60
N ALA A 126 16.67 0.33 15.46
CA ALA A 126 15.32 0.86 15.26
C ALA A 126 14.53 0.22 14.11
N ALA A 127 15.11 -0.73 13.36
CA ALA A 127 14.41 -1.56 12.38
C ALA A 127 15.32 -2.73 11.97
N ARG A 128 15.30 -3.84 12.72
CA ARG A 128 16.06 -5.04 12.33
C ARG A 128 15.34 -5.80 11.21
N TYR A 129 16.13 -6.17 10.20
CA TYR A 129 15.73 -6.85 8.96
C TYR A 129 15.03 -8.20 9.20
N ASP A 130 15.29 -8.85 10.33
CA ASP A 130 14.74 -10.16 10.73
C ASP A 130 13.24 -10.10 11.11
N VAL A 131 12.69 -8.93 11.43
CA VAL A 131 11.28 -8.76 11.79
C VAL A 131 10.37 -8.58 10.57
N LEU A 132 10.89 -8.09 9.43
CA LEU A 132 10.07 -7.76 8.24
C LEU A 132 9.86 -8.96 7.29
N ALA A 133 10.72 -9.99 7.34
CA ALA A 133 10.65 -11.15 6.44
C ALA A 133 9.60 -12.22 6.83
N ASN A 134 8.98 -12.13 8.01
CA ASN A 134 8.08 -13.17 8.54
C ASN A 134 6.60 -13.02 8.15
N LEU A 135 6.24 -12.12 7.22
CA LEU A 135 4.84 -11.92 6.81
C LEU A 135 4.39 -12.74 5.60
N VAL A 136 5.26 -13.61 5.04
CA VAL A 136 4.95 -14.43 3.84
C VAL A 136 5.05 -15.94 4.09
N GLY A 137 5.52 -16.39 5.27
CA GLY A 137 5.82 -17.79 5.51
C GLY A 137 5.02 -18.43 6.63
N ARG A 138 3.71 -18.69 6.44
CA ARG A 138 2.96 -19.80 7.08
C ARG A 138 1.50 -19.81 6.61
N GLY A 139 1.28 -20.55 5.54
CA GLY A 139 -0.03 -20.95 5.03
C GLY A 139 0.17 -22.16 4.12
N GLY A 140 0.62 -23.26 4.72
CA GLY A 140 0.58 -24.61 4.13
C GLY A 140 -0.42 -25.44 4.89
#